data_AF-L8JAN3-F1
#
_entry.id   AF-L8JAN3-F1
#
_cell.length_a   1.000
_cell.length_b   1.000
_cell.length_c   1.000
_cell.angle_alpha   90.00
_cell.angle_beta   90.00
_cell.angle_gamma   90.00
#
_symmetry.space_group_name_H-M   'P 1'
#
loop_
_entity.id
_entity.type
_entity.pdbx_description
1 polymer ?
#
loop_
_entity_poly.entity_id
_entity_poly.type
_entity_poly.pdbx_seq_one_letter_code
_entity_poly.pdbx_strand_id
1 'polypeptide(L)'
;MKNSNYGVILPSHISYEPISEEAFKASCYLLLMDIERLVAWAFGESHGTSVHFTPDREEEWIGSEEQQVKLFASEFWKTMNPVYAYAERGEQGNMMHDDTLGYLVQVLPAVFGIREYNGEVDWVCETLIYKALARLKLDTGRDLDEDEVEVELVTYCSGWLPLAHHKHLTLQEMAILAGAKNIRSIRNATYDKKNPLRVIKENRNVLVTVEEAKRWLAQKSKFIPSPC
;
A
#
# COMPACT_ATOMS: atom_id res chain seq x y z
N MET A 1 -5.64 32.36 6.12
CA MET A 1 -5.67 30.95 6.56
C MET A 1 -4.34 30.31 6.16
N LYS A 2 -3.57 29.81 7.13
CA LYS A 2 -2.34 29.06 6.85
C LYS A 2 -2.76 27.63 6.51
N ASN A 3 -2.40 27.14 5.34
CA ASN A 3 -2.53 25.73 5.00
C ASN A 3 -1.65 24.94 5.97
N SER A 4 -2.27 24.33 6.98
CA SER A 4 -1.65 23.28 7.77
C SER A 4 -1.45 22.09 6.83
N ASN A 5 -0.23 21.96 6.32
CA ASN A 5 0.24 20.68 5.79
C ASN A 5 0.20 19.69 6.95
N TYR A 6 -0.92 18.98 7.11
CA TYR A 6 -0.90 17.62 7.65
C TYR A 6 -0.26 16.74 6.59
N GLY A 7 1.03 16.99 6.32
CA GLY A 7 1.82 16.04 5.56
C GLY A 7 1.92 14.83 6.43
N VAL A 8 1.30 13.72 6.01
CA VAL A 8 1.59 12.41 6.59
C VAL A 8 3.09 12.20 6.41
N ILE A 9 3.85 12.42 7.49
CA ILE A 9 5.29 12.20 7.49
C ILE A 9 5.43 10.69 7.67
N LEU A 10 5.63 9.98 6.57
CA LEU A 10 6.05 8.59 6.68
C LEU A 10 7.26 8.50 7.62
N PRO A 11 7.26 7.57 8.59
CA PRO A 11 8.39 7.40 9.47
C PRO A 11 9.69 7.26 8.68
N SER A 12 10.77 7.87 9.18
CA SER A 12 12.10 7.86 8.56
C SER A 12 12.72 6.47 8.41
N HIS A 13 12.04 5.42 8.89
CA HIS A 13 12.47 4.04 8.97
C HIS A 13 11.62 3.06 8.15
N ILE A 14 10.82 3.53 7.18
CA ILE A 14 10.17 2.59 6.25
C ILE A 14 11.23 1.91 5.39
N SER A 15 11.36 0.59 5.57
CA SER A 15 12.05 -0.27 4.62
C SER A 15 11.17 -0.40 3.38
N TYR A 16 11.74 -0.16 2.21
CA TYR A 16 11.07 -0.38 0.93
C TYR A 16 11.49 -1.72 0.31
N GLU A 17 12.06 -2.62 1.11
CA GLU A 17 12.42 -3.96 0.66
C GLU A 17 11.18 -4.81 0.38
N PRO A 18 11.31 -5.87 -0.46
CA PRO A 18 10.20 -6.77 -0.74
C PRO A 18 9.58 -7.31 0.56
N ILE A 19 8.25 -7.28 0.63
CA ILE A 19 7.49 -7.76 1.78
C ILE A 19 7.55 -9.29 1.76
N SER A 20 7.94 -9.91 2.89
CA SER A 20 7.87 -11.36 3.02
C SER A 20 6.43 -11.82 3.24
N GLU A 21 6.12 -13.04 2.79
CA GLU A 21 4.77 -13.59 2.95
C GLU A 21 4.37 -13.69 4.43
N GLU A 22 5.33 -13.96 5.32
CA GLU A 22 5.09 -14.02 6.76
C GLU A 22 4.76 -12.65 7.35
N ALA A 23 5.50 -11.61 6.98
CA ALA A 23 5.21 -10.24 7.42
C ALA A 23 3.84 -9.78 6.89
N PHE A 24 3.51 -10.17 5.66
CA PHE A 24 2.21 -9.90 5.06
C PHE A 24 1.06 -10.60 5.81
N LYS A 25 1.20 -11.89 6.12
CA LYS A 25 0.20 -12.64 6.91
C LYS A 25 0.00 -12.04 8.29
N ALA A 26 1.11 -11.74 8.98
CA ALA A 26 1.07 -11.11 10.30
C ALA A 26 0.32 -9.78 10.24
N SER A 27 0.68 -8.91 9.29
CA SER A 27 0.01 -7.61 9.11
C SER A 27 -1.47 -7.76 8.81
N CYS A 28 -1.84 -8.68 7.92
CA CYS A 28 -3.24 -8.92 7.59
C CYS A 28 -4.07 -9.42 8.77
N TYR A 29 -3.49 -10.33 9.56
CA TYR A 29 -4.16 -10.85 10.74
C TYR A 29 -4.39 -9.76 11.78
N LEU A 30 -3.34 -9.00 12.12
CA LEU A 30 -3.45 -7.91 13.09
C LEU A 30 -4.49 -6.88 12.66
N LEU A 31 -4.48 -6.52 11.37
CA LEU A 31 -5.45 -5.57 10.83
C LEU A 31 -6.88 -6.11 10.84
N LEU A 32 -7.07 -7.39 10.53
CA LEU A 32 -8.37 -8.05 10.63
C LEU A 32 -8.89 -7.99 12.07
N MET A 33 -8.03 -8.27 13.06
CA MET A 33 -8.39 -8.18 14.47
C MET A 33 -8.75 -6.75 14.87
N ASP A 34 -8.02 -5.75 14.38
CA ASP A 34 -8.33 -4.34 14.65
C ASP A 34 -9.66 -3.91 14.03
N ILE A 35 -9.94 -4.34 12.80
CA ILE A 35 -11.24 -4.09 12.15
C ILE A 35 -12.37 -4.74 12.94
N GLU A 36 -12.23 -6.01 13.35
CA GLU A 36 -13.22 -6.71 14.17
C GLU A 36 -13.47 -6.00 15.51
N ARG A 37 -12.41 -5.53 16.17
CA ARG A 37 -12.51 -4.73 17.41
C ARG A 37 -13.23 -3.42 17.19
N LEU A 38 -12.91 -2.70 16.11
CA LEU A 38 -13.56 -1.43 15.78
C LEU A 38 -15.05 -1.61 15.48
N VAL A 39 -15.41 -2.66 14.74
CA VAL A 39 -16.82 -3.02 14.47
C VAL A 39 -17.53 -3.39 15.76
N ALA A 40 -16.92 -4.21 16.62
CA ALA A 40 -17.47 -4.56 17.92
C ALA A 40 -17.66 -3.32 18.82
N TRP A 41 -16.73 -2.35 18.78
CA TRP A 41 -16.85 -1.10 19.51
C TRP A 41 -17.96 -0.20 18.97
N ALA A 42 -18.00 0.02 17.66
CA ALA A 42 -18.95 0.91 17.02
C ALA A 42 -20.41 0.39 17.09
N PHE A 43 -20.60 -0.93 17.10
CA PHE A 43 -21.93 -1.54 17.00
C PHE A 43 -22.30 -2.45 18.19
N GLY A 44 -21.41 -2.63 19.17
CA GLY A 44 -21.56 -3.56 20.29
C GLY A 44 -22.64 -3.19 21.31
N GLU A 45 -22.97 -1.90 21.47
CA GLU A 45 -24.08 -1.49 22.34
C GLU A 45 -25.46 -1.85 21.76
N SER A 46 -25.57 -2.07 20.44
CA SER A 46 -26.83 -2.41 19.77
C SER A 46 -27.29 -3.87 19.94
N HIS A 47 -26.43 -4.78 20.43
CA HIS A 47 -26.71 -6.23 20.46
C HIS A 47 -26.58 -6.90 21.85
N GLY A 48 -26.47 -6.12 22.94
CA GLY A 48 -26.58 -6.66 24.30
C GLY A 48 -25.38 -7.46 24.80
N THR A 49 -24.26 -7.48 24.09
CA THR A 49 -22.98 -7.99 24.59
C THR A 49 -22.13 -6.82 25.07
N SER A 50 -22.03 -6.64 26.39
CA SER A 50 -21.05 -5.75 27.01
C SER A 50 -19.65 -6.33 26.79
N VAL A 51 -19.09 -6.13 25.60
CA VAL A 51 -17.68 -6.43 25.36
C VAL A 51 -16.89 -5.30 26.02
N HIS A 52 -16.48 -5.53 27.26
CA HIS A 52 -15.50 -4.66 27.89
C HIS A 52 -14.23 -4.71 27.04
N PHE A 53 -13.82 -3.54 26.53
CA PHE A 53 -12.50 -3.36 25.95
C PHE A 53 -11.49 -3.71 27.04
N THR A 54 -10.89 -4.89 26.95
CA THR A 54 -9.62 -5.18 27.63
C THR A 54 -8.53 -4.78 26.64
N PRO A 55 -7.83 -3.65 26.86
CA PRO A 55 -6.67 -3.26 26.07
C PRO A 55 -5.56 -4.33 26.11
N ASP A 56 -5.68 -5.30 27.02
CA ASP A 56 -4.61 -6.19 27.45
C ASP A 56 -4.45 -7.46 26.60
N ARG A 57 -5.21 -7.62 25.51
CA ARG A 57 -4.92 -8.68 24.53
C ARG A 57 -4.06 -8.13 23.40
N GLU A 58 -2.75 -8.09 23.67
CA GLU A 58 -1.71 -8.12 22.64
C GLU A 58 -1.86 -9.45 21.87
N GLU A 59 -2.83 -9.52 20.95
CA GLU A 59 -2.89 -10.64 20.03
C GLU A 59 -1.72 -10.49 19.05
N GLU A 60 -0.69 -11.29 19.26
CA GLU A 60 0.43 -11.42 18.34
C GLU A 60 0.12 -12.48 17.27
N TRP A 61 0.61 -12.25 16.07
CA TRP A 61 0.67 -13.29 15.05
C TRP A 61 1.78 -14.29 15.41
N ILE A 62 1.41 -15.53 15.69
CA ILE A 62 2.33 -16.65 15.92
C ILE A 62 2.23 -17.72 14.83
N GLY A 63 1.35 -17.51 13.84
CA GLY A 63 1.15 -18.42 12.72
C GLY A 63 0.52 -19.76 13.12
N SER A 64 -0.26 -19.81 14.21
CA SER A 64 -0.95 -21.04 14.61
C SER A 64 -1.96 -21.49 13.56
N GLU A 65 -2.29 -22.79 13.54
CA GLU A 65 -3.28 -23.33 12.59
C GLU A 65 -4.63 -22.61 12.70
N GLU A 66 -5.07 -22.30 13.92
CA GLU A 66 -6.29 -21.53 14.17
C GLU A 66 -6.24 -20.12 13.57
N GLN A 67 -5.13 -19.41 13.76
CA GLN A 67 -4.92 -18.07 13.19
C GLN A 67 -4.90 -18.11 11.65
N GLN A 68 -4.26 -19.12 11.07
CA GLN A 68 -4.21 -19.32 9.62
C GLN A 68 -5.60 -19.63 9.05
N VAL A 69 -6.35 -20.53 9.69
CA VAL A 69 -7.74 -20.85 9.27
C VAL A 69 -8.62 -19.61 9.33
N LYS A 70 -8.56 -18.84 10.42
CA LYS A 70 -9.32 -17.59 10.56
C LYS A 70 -8.94 -16.59 9.47
N LEU A 71 -7.64 -16.32 9.29
CA LEU A 71 -7.14 -15.39 8.30
C LEU A 71 -7.58 -15.80 6.90
N PHE A 72 -7.30 -17.04 6.49
CA PHE A 72 -7.56 -17.50 5.12
C PHE A 72 -9.05 -17.61 4.77
N ALA A 73 -9.91 -17.79 5.77
CA ALA A 73 -11.35 -17.77 5.59
C ALA A 73 -11.92 -16.34 5.43
N SER A 74 -11.21 -15.32 5.92
CA SER A 74 -11.70 -13.93 5.91
C SER A 74 -11.80 -13.33 4.51
N GLU A 75 -12.79 -12.48 4.28
CA GLU A 75 -12.89 -11.68 3.05
C GLU A 75 -11.69 -10.75 2.89
N PHE A 76 -11.17 -10.24 4.01
CA PHE A 76 -9.97 -9.40 4.01
C PHE A 76 -8.77 -10.11 3.35
N TRP A 77 -8.51 -11.36 3.70
CA TRP A 77 -7.43 -12.15 3.08
C TRP A 77 -7.70 -12.45 1.61
N LYS A 78 -8.93 -12.84 1.26
CA LYS A 78 -9.32 -13.13 -0.14
C LYS A 78 -9.12 -11.91 -1.04
N THR A 79 -9.30 -10.71 -0.48
CA THR A 79 -9.02 -9.43 -1.13
C THR A 79 -7.52 -9.10 -1.17
N MET A 80 -6.81 -9.19 -0.05
CA MET A 80 -5.41 -8.74 0.04
C MET A 80 -4.41 -9.69 -0.60
N ASN A 81 -4.65 -11.00 -0.60
CA ASN A 81 -3.71 -11.98 -1.13
C ASN A 81 -3.48 -11.84 -2.66
N PRO A 82 -4.51 -11.60 -3.49
CA PRO A 82 -4.32 -11.21 -4.89
C PRO A 82 -3.53 -9.91 -5.07
N VAL A 83 -3.76 -8.91 -4.20
CA VAL A 83 -2.98 -7.65 -4.23
C VAL A 83 -1.51 -7.92 -3.93
N TYR A 84 -1.23 -8.78 -2.95
CA TYR A 84 0.13 -9.22 -2.61
C TYR A 84 0.81 -9.93 -3.78
N ALA A 85 0.12 -10.90 -4.37
CA ALA A 85 0.57 -11.65 -5.53
C ALA A 85 0.99 -10.72 -6.69
N TYR A 86 0.17 -9.71 -6.98
CA TYR A 86 0.49 -8.74 -8.02
C TYR A 86 1.63 -7.80 -7.64
N ALA A 87 1.54 -7.18 -6.46
CA ALA A 87 2.49 -6.16 -6.03
C ALA A 87 3.91 -6.72 -5.93
N GLU A 88 4.07 -7.88 -5.29
CA GLU A 88 5.37 -8.51 -5.06
C GLU A 88 5.82 -9.42 -6.20
N ARG A 89 4.92 -10.17 -6.84
CA ARG A 89 5.27 -11.20 -7.82
C ARG A 89 4.87 -10.87 -9.26
N GLY A 90 4.14 -9.78 -9.50
CA GLY A 90 3.67 -9.40 -10.84
C GLY A 90 2.57 -10.30 -11.40
N GLU A 91 1.91 -11.09 -10.54
CA GLU A 91 0.81 -11.97 -10.92
C GLU A 91 -0.47 -11.15 -11.13
N GLN A 92 -0.82 -10.82 -12.38
CA GLN A 92 -1.96 -9.96 -12.70
C GLN A 92 -3.32 -10.51 -12.20
N GLY A 93 -3.47 -11.83 -12.15
CA GLY A 93 -4.64 -12.51 -11.56
C GLY A 93 -6.00 -11.93 -11.98
N ASN A 94 -7.01 -12.07 -11.12
CA ASN A 94 -8.33 -11.44 -11.27
C ASN A 94 -8.37 -9.98 -10.77
N MET A 95 -7.21 -9.35 -10.52
CA MET A 95 -7.23 -8.05 -9.83
C MET A 95 -7.82 -6.91 -10.69
N MET A 96 -7.92 -7.13 -12.00
CA MET A 96 -8.38 -6.14 -12.99
C MET A 96 -9.90 -6.04 -13.14
N HIS A 97 -10.69 -6.83 -12.40
CA HIS A 97 -12.15 -6.92 -12.63
C HIS A 97 -13.07 -6.47 -11.49
N ASP A 98 -12.57 -6.11 -10.31
CA ASP A 98 -13.44 -5.80 -9.18
C ASP A 98 -13.10 -4.46 -8.51
N ASP A 99 -14.15 -3.80 -7.98
CA ASP A 99 -14.14 -2.64 -7.06
C ASP A 99 -13.26 -2.82 -5.80
N THR A 100 -12.66 -4.01 -5.65
CA THR A 100 -11.76 -4.46 -4.59
C THR A 100 -10.62 -3.48 -4.31
N LEU A 101 -9.94 -2.96 -5.35
CA LEU A 101 -8.84 -2.00 -5.13
C LEU A 101 -9.36 -0.66 -4.61
N GLY A 102 -10.52 -0.22 -5.09
CA GLY A 102 -11.19 0.99 -4.60
C GLY A 102 -11.57 0.86 -3.12
N TYR A 103 -12.20 -0.26 -2.75
CA TYR A 103 -12.54 -0.56 -1.35
C TYR A 103 -11.30 -0.57 -0.43
N LEU A 104 -10.21 -1.19 -0.87
CA LEU A 104 -8.97 -1.22 -0.10
C LEU A 104 -8.35 0.16 0.12
N VAL A 105 -8.39 1.03 -0.88
CA VAL A 105 -7.88 2.40 -0.74
C VAL A 105 -8.73 3.24 0.20
N GLN A 106 -10.01 2.91 0.39
CA GLN A 106 -10.86 3.57 1.38
C GLN A 106 -10.60 3.06 2.81
N VAL A 107 -10.59 1.75 2.99
CA VAL A 107 -10.59 1.14 4.34
C VAL A 107 -9.21 1.21 4.98
N LEU A 108 -8.15 0.97 4.22
CA LEU A 108 -6.82 0.79 4.80
C LEU A 108 -6.23 2.09 5.39
N PRO A 109 -6.28 3.25 4.71
CA PRO A 109 -5.83 4.52 5.31
C PRO A 109 -6.60 4.90 6.58
N ALA A 110 -7.90 4.55 6.66
CA ALA A 110 -8.70 4.79 7.86
C ALA A 110 -8.21 3.94 9.06
N VAL A 111 -7.89 2.66 8.83
CA VAL A 111 -7.36 1.79 9.89
C VAL A 111 -5.93 2.18 10.27
N PHE A 112 -5.08 2.58 9.31
CA PHE A 112 -3.72 3.07 9.61
C PHE A 112 -3.73 4.35 10.44
N GLY A 113 -4.62 5.30 10.14
CA GLY A 113 -4.75 6.51 10.96
C GLY A 113 -5.10 6.21 12.43
N ILE A 114 -5.89 5.16 12.68
CA ILE A 114 -6.23 4.70 14.04
C ILE A 114 -5.02 4.05 14.71
N ARG A 115 -4.30 3.18 14.01
CA ARG A 115 -3.09 2.53 14.55
C ARG A 115 -1.97 3.53 14.84
N GLU A 116 -1.74 4.48 13.93
CA GLU A 116 -0.78 5.57 14.14
C GLU A 116 -1.15 6.41 15.36
N TYR A 117 -2.44 6.75 15.53
CA TYR A 117 -2.93 7.45 16.73
C TYR A 117 -2.65 6.66 18.02
N ASN A 118 -2.76 5.33 17.96
CA ASN A 118 -2.47 4.43 19.09
C ASN A 118 -0.97 4.12 19.26
N GLY A 119 -0.10 4.66 18.40
CA GLY A 119 1.34 4.39 18.43
C GLY A 119 1.74 3.01 17.87
N GLU A 120 0.82 2.30 17.23
CA GLU A 120 1.08 1.05 16.54
C GLU A 120 1.45 1.32 15.08
N VAL A 121 2.64 0.87 14.68
CA VAL A 121 3.26 1.28 13.42
C VAL A 121 3.52 0.05 12.57
N ASP A 122 2.48 -0.45 11.89
CA ASP A 122 2.60 -1.49 10.86
C ASP A 122 2.16 -0.94 9.51
N TRP A 123 3.11 -0.76 8.60
CA TRP A 123 2.91 -0.16 7.27
C TRP A 123 2.94 -1.21 6.16
N VAL A 124 2.96 -2.51 6.49
CA VAL A 124 3.13 -3.57 5.49
C VAL A 124 1.97 -3.55 4.49
N CYS A 125 0.72 -3.58 4.97
CA CYS A 125 -0.44 -3.54 4.09
C CYS A 125 -0.54 -2.20 3.33
N GLU A 126 -0.18 -1.06 3.93
CA GLU A 126 -0.19 0.24 3.24
C GLU A 126 0.84 0.29 2.10
N THR A 127 2.06 -0.14 2.40
CA THR A 127 3.16 -0.22 1.44
C THR A 127 2.77 -1.13 0.27
N LEU A 128 2.03 -2.20 0.55
CA LEU A 128 1.54 -3.12 -0.47
C LEU A 128 0.52 -2.46 -1.41
N ILE A 129 -0.41 -1.65 -0.89
CA ILE A 129 -1.34 -0.87 -1.73
C ILE A 129 -0.56 0.10 -2.61
N TYR A 130 0.35 0.88 -2.03
CA TYR A 130 1.18 1.81 -2.80
C TYR A 130 1.96 1.08 -3.90
N LYS A 131 2.49 -0.11 -3.60
CA LYS A 131 3.19 -0.94 -4.58
C LYS A 131 2.26 -1.41 -5.69
N ALA A 132 1.06 -1.88 -5.36
CA ALA A 132 0.08 -2.35 -6.31
C ALA A 132 -0.36 -1.22 -7.27
N LEU A 133 -0.66 -0.03 -6.75
CA LEU A 133 -1.04 1.14 -7.55
C LEU A 133 0.11 1.63 -8.43
N ALA A 134 1.33 1.69 -7.88
CA ALA A 134 2.51 2.04 -8.66
C ALA A 134 2.76 1.04 -9.79
N ARG A 135 2.53 -0.26 -9.54
CA ARG A 135 2.61 -1.29 -10.58
C ARG A 135 1.48 -1.18 -11.60
N LEU A 136 0.26 -0.88 -11.18
CA LEU A 136 -0.87 -0.68 -12.10
C LEU A 136 -0.56 0.44 -13.11
N LYS A 137 -0.01 1.57 -12.63
CA LYS A 137 0.48 2.66 -13.49
C LYS A 137 1.58 2.20 -14.45
N LEU A 138 2.52 1.39 -13.98
CA LEU A 138 3.56 0.83 -14.85
C LEU A 138 2.96 -0.06 -15.92
N ASP A 139 2.17 -1.06 -15.55
CA ASP A 139 1.71 -2.08 -16.47
C ASP A 139 0.75 -1.50 -17.52
N THR A 140 -0.15 -0.61 -17.10
CA THR A 140 -1.21 -0.08 -17.97
C THR A 140 -0.86 1.26 -18.63
N GLY A 141 0.06 2.04 -18.05
CA GLY A 141 0.34 3.40 -18.49
C GLY A 141 -0.82 4.39 -18.28
N ARG A 142 -1.87 3.99 -17.57
CA ARG A 142 -3.08 4.78 -17.36
C ARG A 142 -2.88 5.83 -16.28
N ASP A 143 -3.64 6.91 -16.43
CA ASP A 143 -3.88 7.87 -15.36
C ASP A 143 -4.93 7.30 -14.40
N LEU A 144 -4.64 7.29 -13.10
CA LEU A 144 -5.56 6.75 -12.08
C LEU A 144 -6.74 7.71 -11.78
N ASP A 145 -6.66 8.97 -12.20
CA ASP A 145 -7.72 9.98 -12.02
C ASP A 145 -8.51 10.26 -13.32
N GLU A 146 -8.27 9.54 -14.43
CA GLU A 146 -9.05 9.72 -15.69
C GLU A 146 -10.36 8.89 -15.67
N ASP A 147 -11.47 9.52 -16.06
CA ASP A 147 -12.88 9.05 -16.01
C ASP A 147 -13.21 7.77 -16.84
N GLU A 148 -12.26 7.20 -17.60
CA GLU A 148 -12.52 6.05 -18.49
C GLU A 148 -12.36 4.68 -17.82
N VAL A 149 -12.04 4.64 -16.53
CA VAL A 149 -12.10 3.38 -15.78
C VAL A 149 -13.56 3.20 -15.35
N GLU A 150 -14.25 2.17 -15.87
CA GLU A 150 -15.58 1.73 -15.40
C GLU A 150 -15.60 1.33 -13.91
N VAL A 151 -14.42 1.32 -13.27
CA VAL A 151 -14.25 1.23 -11.83
C VAL A 151 -14.14 2.67 -11.32
N GLU A 152 -14.96 3.07 -10.35
CA GLU A 152 -14.87 4.35 -9.61
C GLU A 152 -13.55 4.44 -8.79
N LEU A 153 -12.39 4.25 -9.44
CA LEU A 153 -11.04 4.46 -8.93
C LEU A 153 -10.65 5.96 -8.91
N VAL A 154 -11.49 6.78 -9.53
CA VAL A 154 -11.24 8.15 -10.04
C VAL A 154 -11.11 9.22 -8.93
N THR A 155 -11.14 8.86 -7.64
CA THR A 155 -10.97 9.87 -6.56
C THR A 155 -10.04 9.44 -5.42
N TYR A 156 -9.16 8.45 -5.67
CA TYR A 156 -8.36 7.85 -4.61
C TYR A 156 -6.98 8.48 -4.42
N CYS A 157 -6.27 8.85 -5.50
CA CYS A 157 -4.87 9.28 -5.39
C CYS A 157 -4.71 10.71 -4.85
N SER A 158 -5.68 11.59 -5.13
CA SER A 158 -5.59 13.02 -4.79
C SER A 158 -6.07 13.38 -3.38
N GLY A 159 -6.68 12.44 -2.64
CA GLY A 159 -7.20 12.67 -1.28
C GLY A 159 -6.83 11.62 -0.22
N TRP A 160 -6.76 10.34 -0.58
CA TRP A 160 -6.62 9.24 0.40
C TRP A 160 -5.19 8.69 0.48
N LEU A 161 -4.41 8.85 -0.59
CA LEU A 161 -3.04 8.34 -0.69
C LEU A 161 -2.06 9.48 -0.98
N PRO A 162 -1.68 10.28 0.05
CA PRO A 162 -0.93 11.52 -0.13
C PRO A 162 0.47 11.36 -0.74
N LEU A 163 0.92 10.11 -0.92
CA LEU A 163 2.26 9.75 -1.40
C LEU A 163 2.27 9.17 -2.81
N ALA A 164 1.07 8.93 -3.37
CA ALA A 164 0.88 8.49 -4.73
C ALA A 164 0.63 9.70 -5.63
N HIS A 165 0.99 9.56 -6.90
CA HIS A 165 0.57 10.49 -7.95
C HIS A 165 -0.33 9.76 -8.94
N HIS A 166 -1.42 10.40 -9.36
CA HIS A 166 -2.42 9.82 -10.27
C HIS A 166 -1.81 9.24 -11.56
N LYS A 167 -0.93 10.00 -12.22
CA LYS A 167 -0.32 9.61 -13.50
C LYS A 167 1.10 9.04 -13.45
N HIS A 168 2.02 9.79 -12.82
CA HIS A 168 3.45 9.48 -12.78
C HIS A 168 3.85 8.76 -11.48
N LEU A 169 5.12 8.37 -11.37
CA LEU A 169 5.64 7.73 -10.17
C LEU A 169 6.38 8.73 -9.28
N THR A 170 6.07 8.75 -7.99
CA THR A 170 6.86 9.49 -6.99
C THR A 170 8.17 8.76 -6.71
N LEU A 171 9.15 9.46 -6.11
CA LEU A 171 10.40 8.80 -5.69
C LEU A 171 10.18 7.72 -4.62
N GLN A 172 9.08 7.76 -3.87
CA GLN A 172 8.70 6.72 -2.92
C GLN A 172 8.16 5.49 -3.62
N GLU A 173 7.25 5.66 -4.58
CA GLU A 173 6.76 4.56 -5.41
C GLU A 173 7.91 3.87 -6.14
N MET A 174 8.88 4.65 -6.64
CA MET A 174 10.12 4.10 -7.20
C MET A 174 10.95 3.32 -6.18
N ALA A 175 11.00 3.75 -4.92
CA ALA A 175 11.71 3.04 -3.85
C ALA A 175 11.04 1.70 -3.53
N ILE A 176 9.71 1.70 -3.42
CA ILE A 176 8.87 0.53 -3.17
C ILE A 176 9.05 -0.51 -4.27
N LEU A 177 8.91 -0.09 -5.53
CA LEU A 177 9.04 -0.99 -6.68
C LEU A 177 10.46 -1.53 -6.84
N ALA A 178 11.48 -0.71 -6.54
CA ALA A 178 12.87 -1.12 -6.64
C ALA A 178 13.35 -2.04 -5.50
N GLY A 179 12.54 -2.26 -4.47
CA GLY A 179 12.97 -3.03 -3.30
C GLY A 179 14.07 -2.32 -2.50
N ALA A 180 14.05 -0.99 -2.45
CA ALA A 180 15.15 -0.17 -1.96
C ALA A 180 15.25 -0.17 -0.42
N LYS A 181 16.47 -0.09 0.13
CA LYS A 181 16.63 0.03 1.60
C LYS A 181 16.12 1.37 2.17
N ASN A 182 16.14 2.42 1.35
CA ASN A 182 15.70 3.76 1.73
C ASN A 182 15.51 4.63 0.47
N ILE A 183 14.72 5.69 0.62
CA ILE A 183 14.47 6.68 -0.44
C ILE A 183 15.73 7.43 -0.89
N ARG A 184 16.75 7.54 -0.03
CA ARG A 184 18.02 8.22 -0.37
C ARG A 184 18.72 7.51 -1.52
N SER A 185 18.62 6.18 -1.61
CA SER A 185 19.17 5.44 -2.75
C SER A 185 18.54 5.84 -4.09
N ILE A 186 17.23 6.09 -4.12
CA ILE A 186 16.51 6.56 -5.31
C ILE A 186 16.89 8.00 -5.64
N ARG A 187 16.94 8.89 -4.63
CA ARG A 187 17.41 10.27 -4.81
C ARG A 187 18.82 10.33 -5.38
N ASN A 188 19.74 9.48 -4.91
CA ASN A 188 21.10 9.46 -5.44
C ASN A 188 21.14 8.98 -6.90
N ALA A 189 20.24 8.07 -7.29
CA ALA A 189 20.16 7.60 -8.67
C ALA A 189 19.77 8.71 -9.66
N THR A 190 19.10 9.78 -9.22
CA THR A 190 18.80 10.93 -10.10
C THR A 190 20.06 11.74 -10.47
N TYR A 191 21.16 11.54 -9.73
CA TYR A 191 22.44 12.21 -9.95
C TYR A 191 23.55 11.25 -10.46
N ASP A 192 23.21 10.01 -10.84
CA ASP A 192 24.18 9.05 -11.34
C ASP A 192 24.81 9.52 -12.66
N LYS A 193 26.12 9.35 -12.81
CA LYS A 193 26.87 9.85 -13.98
C LYS A 193 26.71 8.99 -15.23
N LYS A 194 26.46 7.69 -15.08
CA LYS A 194 26.43 6.72 -16.18
C LYS A 194 25.01 6.43 -16.62
N ASN A 195 24.10 6.27 -15.68
CA ASN A 195 22.71 5.95 -15.94
C ASN A 195 21.77 6.65 -14.93
N PRO A 196 21.58 7.97 -15.05
CA PRO A 196 20.70 8.71 -14.15
C PRO A 196 19.25 8.25 -14.29
N LEU A 197 18.53 8.23 -13.17
CA LEU A 197 17.07 8.21 -13.13
C LEU A 197 16.56 9.59 -13.52
N ARG A 198 15.93 9.70 -14.68
CA ARG A 198 15.39 10.98 -15.16
C ARG A 198 14.12 11.31 -14.39
N VAL A 199 14.00 12.57 -14.03
CA VAL A 199 12.85 13.09 -13.28
C VAL A 199 12.23 14.26 -14.01
N ILE A 200 10.93 14.43 -13.84
CA ILE A 200 10.20 15.62 -14.23
C ILE A 200 9.77 16.38 -12.97
N LYS A 201 9.55 17.69 -13.12
CA LYS A 201 8.98 18.52 -12.07
C LYS A 201 7.58 18.92 -12.47
N GLU A 202 6.63 18.58 -11.62
CA GLU A 202 5.23 18.97 -11.77
C GLU A 202 4.78 19.62 -10.47
N ASN A 203 4.36 20.87 -10.53
CA ASN A 203 4.10 21.71 -9.36
C ASN A 203 5.30 21.70 -8.38
N ARG A 204 5.11 21.16 -7.17
CA ARG A 204 6.14 21.03 -6.13
C ARG A 204 6.71 19.61 -6.02
N ASN A 205 6.30 18.70 -6.90
CA ASN A 205 6.64 17.29 -6.84
C ASN A 205 7.76 16.95 -7.82
N VAL A 206 8.60 15.98 -7.42
CA VAL A 206 9.62 15.36 -8.27
C VAL A 206 9.12 13.97 -8.64
N LEU A 207 8.90 13.75 -9.92
CA LEU A 207 8.22 12.57 -10.45
C LEU A 207 9.06 11.87 -11.52
N VAL A 208 8.72 10.62 -11.81
CA VAL A 208 9.32 9.78 -12.85
C VAL A 208 8.20 9.34 -13.79
N THR A 209 8.38 9.49 -15.10
CA THR A 209 7.37 9.02 -16.07
C THR A 209 7.34 7.49 -16.10
N VAL A 210 6.24 6.91 -16.57
CA VAL A 210 6.07 5.45 -16.64
C VAL A 210 7.15 4.81 -17.52
N GLU A 211 7.47 5.41 -18.66
CA GLU A 211 8.48 4.91 -19.60
C GLU A 211 9.88 4.91 -19.00
N GLU A 212 10.23 5.99 -18.30
CA GLU A 212 11.51 6.11 -17.62
C GLU A 212 11.61 5.13 -16.45
N ALA A 213 10.53 4.97 -15.69
CA ALA A 213 10.46 4.01 -14.60
C ALA A 213 10.65 2.57 -15.10
N LYS A 214 9.97 2.17 -16.19
CA LYS A 214 10.15 0.86 -16.84
C LYS A 214 11.61 0.62 -17.23
N ARG A 215 12.22 1.58 -17.94
CA ARG A 215 13.62 1.53 -18.38
C ARG A 215 14.59 1.34 -17.21
N TRP A 216 14.37 2.06 -16.12
CA TRP A 216 15.28 2.05 -14.97
C TRP A 216 15.06 0.85 -14.04
N LEU A 217 13.81 0.45 -13.81
CA LEU A 217 13.44 -0.70 -12.96
C LEU A 217 13.82 -2.04 -13.58
N ALA A 218 13.85 -2.15 -14.91
CA ALA A 218 14.34 -3.33 -15.62
C ALA A 218 15.78 -3.72 -15.24
N GLN A 219 16.54 -2.81 -14.64
CA GLN A 219 17.92 -3.04 -14.21
C GLN A 219 18.02 -3.43 -12.72
N LYS A 220 16.90 -3.57 -12.01
CA LYS A 220 16.86 -3.83 -10.57
C LYS A 220 16.56 -5.28 -10.30
N SER A 221 17.48 -5.94 -9.59
CA SER A 221 17.38 -7.37 -9.26
C SER A 221 16.17 -7.74 -8.40
N LYS A 222 15.66 -6.79 -7.61
CA LYS A 222 14.50 -6.99 -6.73
C LYS A 222 13.15 -6.65 -7.38
N PHE A 223 13.16 -6.12 -8.60
CA PHE A 223 11.94 -5.82 -9.33
C PHE A 223 11.58 -7.00 -10.24
N ILE A 224 10.41 -7.59 -10.05
CA ILE A 224 9.90 -8.70 -10.87
C ILE A 224 8.96 -8.14 -11.93
N PRO A 225 9.30 -8.08 -13.22
CA PRO A 225 8.38 -7.54 -14.23
C PRO A 225 7.11 -8.40 -14.34
N SER A 226 5.97 -7.76 -14.61
CA SER A 226 4.74 -8.49 -14.94
C SER A 226 4.90 -9.19 -16.30
N PRO A 227 4.31 -10.38 -16.50
CA PRO A 227 4.26 -11.01 -17.83
C PRO A 227 3.53 -10.07 -18.80
N CYS A 228 4.12 -9.84 -19.98
CA CYS A 228 3.49 -9.07 -21.06
C CYS A 228 2.29 -9.80 -21.66
#